data_AF-A0A443YLC8-F1
#
_entry.id   AF-A0A443YLC8-F1
#
_cell.length_a   1.000
_cell.length_b   1.000
_cell.length_c   1.000
_cell.angle_alpha   90.00
_cell.angle_beta   90.00
_cell.angle_gamma   90.00
#
_symmetry.space_group_name_H-M   'P 1'
#
loop_
_entity.id
_entity.type
_entity.pdbx_description
1 polymer ?
#
loop_
_entity_poly.entity_id
_entity_poly.type
_entity_poly.pdbx_seq_one_letter_code
_entity_poly.pdbx_strand_id
1 'polypeptide(L)'
;MSFFSKLVRPCRKGEKNFQRGRAAEQRSDFVKAKQYFTEGAAAFDEHLAEINAKNERPRPSHMVMAGICYTRTGRYADALRILDDCIEAKDIPDAFLNAGYAAAKSGQAERAVAYWRDYPAWAGQRIIAGVLKELVRAIRSSDSPDLQGACEAVANAVFEQDKANARDRKFRENGKTTSEFRQGY
;
A
#
# COMPACT_ATOMS: atom_id res chain seq x y z
N MET A 1 14.11 -11.22 -26.08
CA MET A 1 14.53 -10.60 -24.81
C MET A 1 15.71 -9.69 -25.11
N SER A 2 15.58 -8.37 -24.91
CA SER A 2 16.60 -7.37 -25.29
C SER A 2 17.80 -7.41 -24.34
N PHE A 3 19.03 -7.34 -24.87
CA PHE A 3 20.29 -7.32 -24.09
C PHE A 3 20.30 -6.25 -22.98
N PHE A 4 19.61 -5.13 -23.20
CA PHE A 4 19.50 -4.03 -22.25
C PHE A 4 18.61 -4.33 -21.02
N SER A 5 17.77 -5.37 -21.05
CA SER A 5 16.90 -5.69 -19.91
C SER A 5 17.67 -6.28 -18.72
N LYS A 6 18.89 -6.80 -18.94
CA LYS A 6 19.78 -7.31 -17.89
C LYS A 6 20.56 -6.21 -17.15
N LEU A 7 20.55 -4.97 -17.66
CA LEU A 7 21.29 -3.85 -17.06
C LEU A 7 20.48 -3.07 -16.02
N VAL A 8 19.17 -3.28 -15.95
CA VAL A 8 18.31 -2.56 -15.01
C VAL A 8 18.21 -3.34 -13.72
N ARG A 9 18.68 -2.76 -12.61
CA ARG A 9 18.58 -3.35 -11.27
C ARG A 9 17.13 -3.76 -10.96
N PRO A 10 16.88 -4.96 -10.38
CA PRO A 10 15.53 -5.43 -10.09
C PRO A 10 14.69 -4.44 -9.26
N CYS A 11 15.28 -3.76 -8.28
CA CYS A 11 14.60 -2.72 -7.49
C CYS A 11 13.99 -1.60 -8.36
N ARG A 12 14.75 -1.07 -9.32
CA ARG A 12 14.28 0.01 -10.21
C ARG A 12 13.17 -0.47 -11.13
N LYS A 13 13.23 -1.74 -11.55
CA LYS A 13 12.17 -2.36 -12.34
C LYS A 13 10.89 -2.50 -11.51
N GLY A 14 11.02 -2.98 -10.28
CA GLY A 14 9.93 -3.08 -9.30
C GLY A 14 9.27 -1.73 -9.04
N GLU A 15 10.05 -0.70 -8.72
CA GLU A 15 9.57 0.68 -8.50
C GLU A 15 8.81 1.24 -9.71
N LYS A 16 9.37 1.11 -10.92
CA LYS A 16 8.71 1.61 -12.14
C LYS A 16 7.39 0.89 -12.41
N ASN A 17 7.35 -0.42 -12.22
CA ASN A 17 6.13 -1.19 -12.40
C ASN A 17 5.10 -0.88 -11.31
N PHE A 18 5.51 -0.70 -10.06
CA PHE A 18 4.64 -0.22 -8.99
C PHE A 18 4.01 1.14 -9.34
N GLN A 19 4.81 2.12 -9.78
CA GLN A 19 4.32 3.44 -10.18
C GLN A 19 3.33 3.36 -11.36
N ARG A 20 3.64 2.53 -12.36
CA ARG A 20 2.73 2.28 -13.50
C ARG A 20 1.44 1.60 -13.07
N GLY A 21 1.51 0.67 -12.13
CA GLY A 21 0.35 0.02 -11.52
C GLY A 21 -0.57 1.04 -10.83
N ARG A 22 -0.01 1.88 -9.95
CA ARG A 22 -0.75 2.96 -9.29
C ARG A 22 -1.36 3.96 -10.27
N ALA A 23 -0.62 4.34 -11.31
CA ALA A 23 -1.13 5.23 -12.36
C ALA A 23 -2.22 4.58 -13.23
N ALA A 24 -2.21 3.25 -13.39
CA ALA A 24 -3.28 2.52 -14.06
C ALA A 24 -4.53 2.42 -13.17
N GLU A 25 -4.38 2.15 -11.85
CA GLU A 25 -5.49 2.19 -10.88
C GLU A 25 -6.18 3.56 -10.87
N GLN A 26 -5.42 4.65 -10.87
CA GLN A 26 -5.98 6.02 -10.90
C GLN A 26 -6.78 6.33 -12.16
N ARG A 27 -6.53 5.61 -13.25
CA ARG A 27 -7.28 5.71 -14.52
C ARG A 27 -8.36 4.63 -14.64
N SER A 28 -8.58 3.85 -13.58
CA SER A 28 -9.48 2.70 -13.57
C SER A 28 -9.14 1.61 -14.61
N ASP A 29 -7.89 1.56 -15.09
CA ASP A 29 -7.39 0.51 -15.98
C ASP A 29 -6.87 -0.66 -15.15
N PHE A 30 -7.81 -1.41 -14.54
CA PHE A 30 -7.49 -2.48 -13.60
C PHE A 30 -6.78 -3.67 -14.25
N VAL A 31 -6.98 -3.88 -15.56
CA VAL A 31 -6.29 -4.93 -16.32
C VAL A 31 -4.80 -4.60 -16.39
N LYS A 32 -4.43 -3.38 -16.83
CA LYS A 32 -3.02 -2.98 -16.83
C LYS A 32 -2.45 -2.84 -15.42
N ALA A 33 -3.24 -2.38 -14.46
CA ALA A 33 -2.80 -2.29 -13.07
C ALA A 33 -2.36 -3.67 -12.55
N LYS A 34 -3.20 -4.70 -12.74
CA LYS A 34 -2.87 -6.08 -12.36
C LYS A 34 -1.61 -6.58 -13.06
N GLN A 35 -1.46 -6.32 -14.36
CA GLN A 35 -0.25 -6.68 -15.09
C GLN A 35 1.00 -6.02 -14.48
N TYR A 36 0.97 -4.70 -14.27
CA TYR A 36 2.11 -3.98 -13.72
C TYR A 36 2.44 -4.42 -12.28
N PHE A 37 1.45 -4.66 -11.42
CA PHE A 37 1.72 -5.18 -10.08
C PHE A 37 2.27 -6.61 -10.10
N THR A 38 1.86 -7.43 -11.07
CA THR A 38 2.43 -8.79 -11.25
C THR A 38 3.90 -8.72 -11.65
N GLU A 39 4.22 -7.88 -12.64
CA GLU A 39 5.61 -7.67 -13.06
C GLU A 39 6.45 -6.98 -11.98
N GLY A 40 5.83 -6.11 -11.17
CA GLY A 40 6.44 -5.45 -10.02
C GLY A 40 6.76 -6.45 -8.91
N ALA A 41 5.82 -7.31 -8.55
CA ALA A 41 6.00 -8.37 -7.55
C ALA A 41 7.16 -9.29 -7.94
N ALA A 42 7.23 -9.75 -9.19
CA ALA A 42 8.33 -10.59 -9.67
C ALA A 42 9.70 -9.88 -9.58
N ALA A 43 9.75 -8.58 -9.91
CA ALA A 43 10.99 -7.81 -9.80
C ALA A 43 11.41 -7.57 -8.33
N PHE A 44 10.44 -7.44 -7.41
CA PHE A 44 10.71 -7.36 -5.98
C PHE A 44 11.14 -8.70 -5.40
N ASP A 45 10.61 -9.83 -5.86
CA ASP A 45 11.10 -11.15 -5.46
C ASP A 45 12.59 -11.30 -5.77
N GLU A 46 12.99 -10.97 -7.01
CA GLU A 46 14.39 -10.99 -7.44
C GLU A 46 15.24 -10.03 -6.58
N HIS A 47 14.76 -8.81 -6.35
CA HIS A 47 15.47 -7.83 -5.54
C HIS A 47 15.67 -8.28 -4.08
N LEU A 48 14.63 -8.84 -3.46
CA LEU A 48 14.68 -9.30 -2.07
C LEU A 48 15.57 -10.54 -1.94
N ALA A 49 15.57 -11.43 -2.95
CA ALA A 49 16.49 -12.56 -3.00
C ALA A 49 17.96 -12.09 -3.09
N GLU A 50 18.26 -11.07 -3.92
CA GLU A 50 19.61 -10.49 -4.02
C GLU A 50 20.07 -9.85 -2.70
N ILE A 51 19.18 -9.14 -2.00
CA ILE A 51 19.48 -8.53 -0.70
C ILE A 51 19.72 -9.61 0.35
N ASN A 52 18.86 -10.62 0.39
CA ASN A 52 18.97 -11.72 1.35
C ASN A 52 20.26 -12.51 1.14
N ALA A 53 20.65 -12.76 -0.11
CA ALA A 53 21.93 -13.41 -0.44
C ALA A 53 23.16 -12.62 0.03
N LYS A 54 23.02 -11.30 0.23
CA LYS A 54 24.07 -10.42 0.78
C LYS A 54 23.98 -10.24 2.29
N ASN A 55 23.00 -10.86 2.95
CA ASN A 55 22.68 -10.65 4.37
C ASN A 55 22.42 -9.17 4.73
N GLU A 56 21.88 -8.41 3.77
CA GLU A 56 21.51 -7.01 3.97
C GLU A 56 20.03 -6.89 4.35
N ARG A 57 19.63 -5.75 4.95
CA ARG A 57 18.22 -5.44 5.19
C ARG A 57 17.63 -4.67 4.00
N PRO A 58 16.45 -5.08 3.50
CA PRO A 58 15.77 -4.30 2.46
C PRO A 58 15.41 -2.90 2.96
N ARG A 59 15.36 -1.94 2.03
CA ARG A 59 14.89 -0.59 2.35
C ARG A 59 13.39 -0.63 2.66
N PRO A 60 12.90 0.02 3.73
CA PRO A 60 11.48 0.05 4.06
C PRO A 60 10.58 0.50 2.89
N SER A 61 11.05 1.46 2.07
CA SER A 61 10.32 1.89 0.87
C SER A 61 10.11 0.75 -0.14
N HIS A 62 11.11 -0.10 -0.36
CA HIS A 62 10.99 -1.25 -1.26
C HIS A 62 10.10 -2.34 -0.64
N MET A 63 10.15 -2.51 0.69
CA MET A 63 9.32 -3.47 1.42
C MET A 63 7.83 -3.11 1.30
N VAL A 64 7.46 -1.84 1.50
CA VAL A 64 6.09 -1.37 1.30
C VAL A 64 5.64 -1.55 -0.15
N MET A 65 6.47 -1.16 -1.13
CA MET A 65 6.11 -1.32 -2.54
C MET A 65 5.93 -2.80 -2.92
N ALA A 66 6.82 -3.68 -2.45
CA ALA A 66 6.69 -5.12 -2.63
C ALA A 66 5.41 -5.65 -2.00
N GLY A 67 5.15 -5.28 -0.73
CA GLY A 67 3.94 -5.66 0.00
C GLY A 67 2.66 -5.23 -0.72
N ILE A 68 2.60 -4.01 -1.26
CA ILE A 68 1.45 -3.56 -2.05
C ILE A 68 1.31 -4.38 -3.34
N CYS A 69 2.41 -4.66 -4.05
CA CYS A 69 2.35 -5.51 -5.25
C CYS A 69 1.84 -6.92 -4.91
N TYR A 70 2.29 -7.51 -3.81
CA TYR A 70 1.83 -8.80 -3.33
C TYR A 70 0.33 -8.77 -2.95
N THR A 71 -0.11 -7.76 -2.21
CA THR A 71 -1.53 -7.58 -1.86
C THR A 71 -2.41 -7.47 -3.11
N ARG A 72 -1.99 -6.68 -4.10
CA ARG A 72 -2.74 -6.48 -5.36
C ARG A 72 -2.74 -7.70 -6.28
N THR A 73 -1.80 -8.62 -6.09
CA THR A 73 -1.70 -9.86 -6.88
C THR A 73 -2.27 -11.07 -6.15
N GLY A 74 -2.80 -10.91 -4.93
CA GLY A 74 -3.39 -11.99 -4.14
C GLY A 74 -2.38 -12.81 -3.35
N ARG A 75 -1.11 -12.43 -3.32
CA ARG A 75 -0.04 -13.07 -2.54
C ARG A 75 -0.06 -12.58 -1.09
N TYR A 76 -1.16 -12.81 -0.39
CA TYR A 76 -1.40 -12.19 0.92
C TYR A 76 -0.42 -12.64 2.02
N ALA A 77 0.02 -13.89 1.99
CA ALA A 77 1.03 -14.38 2.95
C ALA A 77 2.38 -13.67 2.78
N ASP A 78 2.85 -13.52 1.52
CA ASP A 78 4.07 -12.79 1.21
C ASP A 78 3.94 -11.30 1.55
N ALA A 79 2.77 -10.72 1.29
CA ALA A 79 2.46 -9.34 1.64
C ALA A 79 2.55 -9.12 3.15
N LEU A 80 1.91 -9.98 3.96
CA LEU A 80 1.94 -9.87 5.41
C LEU A 80 3.38 -9.95 5.94
N ARG A 81 4.14 -10.96 5.52
CA ARG A 81 5.53 -11.13 5.95
C ARG A 81 6.36 -9.88 5.69
N ILE A 82 6.35 -9.36 4.46
CA ILE A 82 7.20 -8.21 4.12
C ILE A 82 6.71 -6.89 4.73
N LEU A 83 5.41 -6.75 4.96
CA LEU A 83 4.83 -5.55 5.57
C LEU A 83 5.02 -5.55 7.09
N ASP A 84 5.01 -6.71 7.74
CA ASP A 84 5.38 -6.87 9.15
C ASP A 84 6.82 -6.44 9.37
N ASP A 85 7.76 -7.02 8.60
CA ASP A 85 9.17 -6.63 8.63
C ASP A 85 9.33 -5.12 8.37
N CYS A 86 8.47 -4.54 7.53
CA CYS A 86 8.53 -3.11 7.22
C CYS A 86 8.06 -2.24 8.40
N ILE A 87 6.96 -2.62 9.05
CA ILE A 87 6.41 -1.89 10.20
C ILE A 87 7.42 -1.91 11.34
N GLU A 88 8.06 -3.05 11.60
CA GLU A 88 9.13 -3.16 12.59
C GLU A 88 10.33 -2.25 12.28
N ALA A 89 10.68 -2.10 10.99
CA ALA A 89 11.79 -1.27 10.57
C ALA A 89 11.46 0.23 10.55
N LYS A 90 10.21 0.59 10.18
CA LYS A 90 9.76 1.97 10.05
C LYS A 90 8.23 2.05 9.98
N ASP A 91 7.67 2.97 10.75
CA ASP A 91 6.25 3.33 10.66
C ASP A 91 5.95 4.01 9.31
N ILE A 92 5.51 3.22 8.32
CA ILE A 92 5.01 3.72 7.04
C ILE A 92 3.50 3.45 7.00
N PRO A 93 2.63 4.48 6.88
CA PRO A 93 1.17 4.29 6.94
C PRO A 93 0.64 3.27 5.94
N ASP A 94 1.17 3.30 4.71
CA ASP A 94 0.81 2.36 3.66
C ASP A 94 1.09 0.89 4.05
N ALA A 95 2.06 0.63 4.93
CA ALA A 95 2.36 -0.71 5.41
C ALA A 95 1.23 -1.26 6.29
N PHE A 96 0.80 -0.49 7.30
CA PHE A 96 -0.34 -0.85 8.16
C PHE A 96 -1.62 -1.05 7.35
N LEU A 97 -1.91 -0.14 6.42
CA LEU A 97 -3.11 -0.19 5.59
C LEU A 97 -3.16 -1.48 4.76
N ASN A 98 -2.06 -1.81 4.07
CA ASN A 98 -2.02 -2.97 3.18
C ASN A 98 -1.81 -4.28 3.94
N ALA A 99 -1.18 -4.27 5.12
CA ALA A 99 -1.09 -5.43 6.00
C ALA A 99 -2.47 -5.80 6.53
N GLY A 100 -3.24 -4.82 7.01
CA GLY A 100 -4.63 -5.06 7.43
C GLY A 100 -5.52 -5.54 6.30
N TYR A 101 -5.36 -4.99 5.09
CA TYR A 101 -6.05 -5.49 3.91
C TYR A 101 -5.70 -6.95 3.59
N ALA A 102 -4.41 -7.30 3.58
CA ALA A 102 -3.94 -8.65 3.30
C ALA A 102 -4.41 -9.66 4.37
N ALA A 103 -4.41 -9.25 5.65
CA ALA A 103 -4.93 -10.04 6.76
C ALA A 103 -6.43 -10.31 6.59
N ALA A 104 -7.23 -9.27 6.30
CA ALA A 104 -8.66 -9.41 6.08
C ALA A 104 -8.98 -10.32 4.88
N LYS A 105 -8.27 -10.16 3.74
CA LYS A 105 -8.40 -11.06 2.59
C LYS A 105 -8.03 -12.51 2.88
N SER A 106 -7.19 -12.74 3.88
CA SER A 106 -6.78 -14.07 4.33
C SER A 106 -7.66 -14.61 5.46
N GLY A 107 -8.77 -13.94 5.81
CA GLY A 107 -9.66 -14.36 6.89
C GLY A 107 -9.15 -14.05 8.31
N GLN A 108 -8.03 -13.32 8.45
CA GLN A 108 -7.37 -13.05 9.73
C GLN A 108 -7.93 -11.75 10.35
N ALA A 109 -9.17 -11.79 10.84
CA ALA A 109 -9.89 -10.62 11.37
C ALA A 109 -9.11 -9.86 12.47
N GLU A 110 -8.60 -10.58 13.47
CA GLU A 110 -7.88 -9.98 14.61
C GLU A 110 -6.61 -9.24 14.17
N ARG A 111 -5.86 -9.81 13.22
CA ARG A 111 -4.68 -9.14 12.67
C ARG A 111 -5.07 -7.91 11.86
N ALA A 112 -6.13 -7.99 11.05
CA ALA A 112 -6.62 -6.83 10.30
C ALA A 112 -6.96 -5.67 11.25
N VAL A 113 -7.68 -5.98 12.33
CA VAL A 113 -8.00 -5.03 13.40
C VAL A 113 -6.75 -4.45 14.05
N ALA A 114 -5.73 -5.25 14.35
CA ALA A 114 -4.48 -4.77 14.94
C ALA A 114 -3.81 -3.73 14.03
N TYR A 115 -3.59 -4.04 12.75
CA TYR A 115 -2.95 -3.09 11.81
C TYR A 115 -3.77 -1.82 11.61
N TRP A 116 -5.09 -1.94 11.46
CA TRP A 116 -5.94 -0.79 11.22
C TRP A 116 -6.15 0.09 12.45
N ARG A 117 -6.13 -0.49 13.66
CA ARG A 117 -6.11 0.26 14.93
C ARG A 117 -4.81 1.03 15.08
N ASP A 118 -3.69 0.41 14.73
CA ASP A 118 -2.35 0.98 14.91
C ASP A 118 -1.94 1.88 13.73
N TYR A 119 -2.87 2.13 12.80
CA TYR A 119 -2.66 3.04 11.69
C TYR A 119 -2.28 4.46 12.19
N PRO A 120 -1.13 5.01 11.76
CA PRO A 120 -0.57 6.21 12.36
C PRO A 120 -1.42 7.47 12.13
N ALA A 121 -1.77 8.15 13.21
CA ALA A 121 -2.57 9.39 13.17
C ALA A 121 -1.87 10.53 12.40
N TRP A 122 -0.54 10.56 12.40
CA TRP A 122 0.26 11.56 11.70
C TRP A 122 0.23 11.42 10.17
N ALA A 123 -0.33 10.33 9.62
CA ALA A 123 -0.41 10.11 8.18
C ALA A 123 -1.20 11.19 7.42
N GLY A 124 -2.05 11.97 8.11
CA GLY A 124 -2.85 13.04 7.50
C GLY A 124 -3.97 12.56 6.57
N GLN A 125 -4.14 11.25 6.41
CA GLN A 125 -5.14 10.63 5.53
C GLN A 125 -6.48 10.47 6.25
N ARG A 126 -7.20 11.59 6.43
CA ARG A 126 -8.42 11.68 7.25
C ARG A 126 -9.53 10.73 6.80
N ILE A 127 -9.71 10.54 5.49
CA ILE A 127 -10.76 9.67 4.94
C ILE A 127 -10.47 8.21 5.33
N ILE A 128 -9.23 7.77 5.10
CA ILE A 128 -8.78 6.41 5.44
C ILE A 128 -8.86 6.20 6.96
N ALA A 129 -8.32 7.12 7.76
CA ALA A 129 -8.33 6.98 9.22
C ALA A 129 -9.75 6.88 9.80
N GLY A 130 -10.71 7.63 9.25
CA GLY A 130 -12.13 7.53 9.63
C GLY A 130 -12.71 6.14 9.35
N VAL A 131 -12.53 5.66 8.12
CA VAL A 131 -13.03 4.34 7.69
C VAL A 131 -12.38 3.21 8.51
N LEU A 132 -11.07 3.26 8.74
CA LEU A 132 -10.38 2.23 9.53
C LEU A 132 -10.93 2.14 10.97
N LYS A 133 -11.25 3.29 11.59
CA LYS A 133 -11.85 3.32 12.93
C LYS A 133 -13.23 2.66 12.96
N GLU A 134 -14.06 2.90 11.95
CA GLU A 134 -15.38 2.28 11.81
C GLU A 134 -15.26 0.77 11.59
N LEU A 135 -14.34 0.34 10.72
CA LEU A 135 -14.09 -1.08 10.46
C LEU A 135 -13.60 -1.82 11.70
N VAL A 136 -12.65 -1.23 12.45
CA VAL A 136 -12.18 -1.80 13.72
C VAL A 136 -13.33 -2.01 14.70
N ARG A 137 -14.24 -1.03 14.80
CA ARG A 137 -15.43 -1.15 15.67
C ARG A 137 -16.37 -2.24 15.17
N ALA A 138 -16.69 -2.25 13.87
CA ALA A 138 -17.62 -3.18 13.26
C ALA A 138 -17.15 -4.64 13.38
N ILE A 139 -15.86 -4.88 13.12
CA ILE A 139 -15.28 -6.22 13.20
C ILE A 139 -15.30 -6.74 14.64
N ARG A 140 -14.93 -5.90 15.62
CA ARG A 140 -14.92 -6.29 17.04
C ARG A 140 -16.31 -6.53 17.63
N SER A 141 -17.34 -5.93 17.06
CA SER A 141 -18.72 -6.07 17.54
C SER A 141 -19.49 -7.23 16.88
N SER A 142 -18.86 -7.97 15.97
CA SER A 142 -19.52 -9.03 15.21
C SER A 142 -18.84 -10.37 15.46
N ASP A 143 -19.64 -11.41 15.72
CA ASP A 143 -19.16 -12.79 15.79
C ASP A 143 -18.77 -13.35 14.41
N SER A 144 -19.33 -12.76 13.34
CA SER A 144 -19.05 -13.10 11.95
C SER A 144 -18.83 -11.82 11.12
N PRO A 145 -17.65 -11.19 11.20
CA PRO A 145 -17.38 -9.93 10.53
C PRO A 145 -17.30 -10.09 9.00
N ASP A 146 -17.90 -9.16 8.26
CA ASP A 146 -17.77 -9.09 6.81
C ASP A 146 -16.40 -8.50 6.42
N LEU A 147 -15.40 -9.37 6.32
CA LEU A 147 -14.03 -8.98 5.93
C LEU A 147 -13.93 -8.59 4.45
N GLN A 148 -14.79 -9.13 3.59
CA GLN A 148 -14.80 -8.77 2.19
C GLN A 148 -15.31 -7.34 2.01
N GLY A 149 -16.43 -7.00 2.64
CA GLY A 149 -16.96 -5.63 2.69
C GLY A 149 -15.98 -4.66 3.35
N ALA A 150 -15.26 -5.09 4.40
CA ALA A 150 -14.19 -4.28 5.00
C ALA A 150 -13.07 -3.96 3.99
N CYS A 151 -12.61 -4.93 3.21
CA CYS A 151 -11.63 -4.70 2.15
C CYS A 151 -12.14 -3.73 1.08
N GLU A 152 -13.40 -3.84 0.68
CA GLU A 152 -14.02 -2.93 -0.29
C GLU A 152 -14.12 -1.50 0.25
N ALA A 153 -14.51 -1.33 1.51
CA ALA A 153 -14.52 -0.04 2.19
C ALA A 153 -13.12 0.60 2.24
N VAL A 154 -12.08 -0.18 2.54
CA VAL A 154 -10.69 0.30 2.49
C VAL A 154 -10.30 0.74 1.07
N ALA A 155 -10.62 -0.06 0.05
CA ALA A 155 -10.29 0.28 -1.33
C ALA A 155 -10.97 1.58 -1.78
N ASN A 156 -12.24 1.77 -1.42
CA ASN A 156 -12.99 2.99 -1.68
C ASN A 156 -12.42 4.20 -0.92
N ALA A 157 -12.02 4.02 0.34
CA ALA A 157 -11.40 5.08 1.15
C ALA A 157 -10.08 5.55 0.54
N VAL A 158 -9.27 4.62 0.02
CA VAL A 158 -8.02 4.95 -0.70
C VAL A 158 -8.32 5.75 -1.97
N PHE A 159 -9.30 5.32 -2.75
CA PHE A 159 -9.68 6.03 -3.98
C PHE A 159 -10.15 7.47 -3.69
N GLU A 160 -11.03 7.65 -2.70
CA GLU A 160 -11.52 8.99 -2.33
C GLU A 160 -10.43 9.86 -1.70
N GLN A 161 -9.51 9.28 -0.91
CA GLN A 161 -8.33 10.00 -0.40
C GLN A 161 -7.42 10.45 -1.54
N ASP A 162 -7.13 9.58 -2.52
CA ASP A 162 -6.30 9.91 -3.68
C ASP A 162 -6.92 11.04 -4.52
N LYS A 163 -8.25 11.03 -4.68
CA LYS A 163 -9.02 12.07 -5.37
C LYS A 163 -9.02 13.40 -4.60
N ALA A 164 -9.16 13.37 -3.28
CA ALA A 164 -9.01 14.56 -2.44
C ALA A 164 -7.60 15.15 -2.57
N ASN A 165 -6.56 14.32 -2.45
CA ASN A 165 -5.17 14.72 -2.63
C ASN A 165 -4.90 15.32 -4.03
N ALA A 166 -5.52 14.77 -5.08
CA ALA A 166 -5.40 15.29 -6.44
C ALA A 166 -6.07 16.67 -6.61
N ARG A 167 -7.22 16.90 -5.98
CA ARG A 167 -7.89 18.20 -5.96
C ARG A 167 -7.04 19.25 -5.23
N ASP A 168 -6.48 18.88 -4.09
CA ASP A 168 -5.61 19.77 -3.30
C ASP A 168 -4.34 20.16 -4.06
N ARG A 169 -3.73 19.22 -4.79
CA ARG A 169 -2.57 19.52 -5.65
C ARG A 169 -2.92 20.53 -6.75
N LYS A 170 -4.01 20.31 -7.49
CA LYS A 170 -4.48 21.26 -8.52
C LYS A 170 -4.78 22.64 -7.92
N PHE A 171 -5.34 22.69 -6.72
CA PHE A 171 -5.62 23.95 -6.03
C PHE A 171 -4.33 24.71 -5.68
N ARG A 172 -3.31 24.02 -5.16
CA ARG A 172 -1.99 24.60 -4.85
C ARG A 172 -1.25 25.08 -6.09
N GLU A 173 -1.27 24.28 -7.16
CA GLU A 173 -0.65 24.63 -8.45
C GLU A 173 -1.32 25.85 -9.11
N ASN A 174 -2.63 26.02 -8.91
CA ASN A 174 -3.40 27.14 -9.46
C ASN A 174 -3.36 28.42 -8.60
N GLY A 175 -2.45 28.53 -7.62
CA GLY A 175 -2.07 29.80 -7.02
C GLY A 175 -3.04 30.43 -6.00
N LYS A 176 -4.06 29.70 -5.52
CA LYS A 176 -4.84 30.15 -4.35
C LYS A 176 -4.25 29.55 -3.08
N THR A 177 -3.09 30.07 -2.64
CA THR A 177 -2.56 29.79 -1.31
C THR A 177 -3.49 30.38 -0.26
N THR A 178 -4.45 29.61 0.26
CA THR A 178 -4.96 29.91 1.60
C THR A 178 -3.84 29.59 2.58
N SER A 179 -3.49 30.58 3.39
CA SER A 179 -2.33 30.61 4.28
C SER A 179 -2.39 29.62 5.47
N GLU A 180 -3.22 28.58 5.41
CA GLU A 180 -3.57 27.78 6.61
C GLU A 180 -2.81 26.46 6.76
N PHE A 181 -1.95 26.06 5.82
CA PHE A 181 -1.15 24.83 5.97
C PHE A 181 0.34 25.08 5.80
N ARG A 182 0.90 25.89 6.71
CA ARG A 182 2.32 25.80 7.11
C ARG A 182 2.43 25.06 8.44
N GLN A 183 2.43 23.74 8.38
CA GLN A 183 3.12 22.88 9.36
C GLN A 183 3.86 21.87 8.47
N GLY A 184 5.14 22.09 8.19
CA GLY A 184 6.22 21.79 9.11
C GLY A 184 6.82 20.47 8.62
N TYR A 185 7.72 20.58 7.64
CA TYR A 185 8.56 19.45 7.20
C TYR A 185 9.58 19.10 8.27
#